data_AF-A0AAN7SMC5-F1
#
_entry.id   AF-A0AAN7SMC5-F1
#
_cell.length_a   1.000
_cell.length_b   1.000
_cell.length_c   1.000
_cell.angle_alpha   90.00
_cell.angle_beta   90.00
_cell.angle_gamma   90.00
#
_symmetry.space_group_name_H-M   'P 1'
#
loop_
_entity.id
_entity.type
_entity.pdbx_description
1 polymer ?
#
loop_
_entity_poly.entity_id
_entity_poly.type
_entity_poly.pdbx_seq_one_letter_code
_entity_poly.pdbx_strand_id
1 'polypeptide(L)'
;MSRFSGVLQLTDLDDFITPSQECIKPVKIEKTGTSTGAKISIQEDGSYFEIENDGQMQKLQKVEITLSDCLACSGCITSAESVLVTQQSQEELFKVFEENKKLYKEGKDSETKLIIVSVSIQPVLSLAVRYNLSPNEAAARLAGFFRHLGADMVVDMTAAENLALLESQKEFVRRYTSARNDGIKNILPMLASSCPGWVCYAEKTHGNFILPYISTTKSPQQIMGSLIKSWVSEMYGGRPIYHITVMPCYDKKLEAARADFFNETTQSRDVDCVITGIELEQMLQAEGLSLNSMEKAGYSEPWSKANTTSLPVLKRHIGSGSGGYADHILRYTAKELFGIDFEDFHYKNLRNPDFREVILENDGKILLRFAIANGFRNIQNLVQKLKRGKSNYDYVEVMACPSGCLNGGAQIRPQADTTLKELTSKLESLYDSLPIEVPENCKIVQELYKSWLLGHDSDKANAVLHTEYHAVEKMNTALNIKW
;
A
#
# COMPACT_ATOMS: atom_id res chain seq x y z
N MET A 1 65.84 -11.01 -3.39
CA MET A 1 65.63 -11.47 -1.99
C MET A 1 64.80 -10.39 -1.31
N SER A 2 63.53 -10.58 -0.99
CA SER A 2 63.03 -11.19 0.26
C SER A 2 61.48 -11.27 0.16
N ARG A 3 60.90 -12.48 0.10
CA ARG A 3 59.97 -13.13 1.07
C ARG A 3 58.55 -12.51 1.25
N PHE A 4 57.55 -13.30 0.84
CA PHE A 4 56.09 -13.41 1.18
C PHE A 4 55.67 -12.95 2.61
N SER A 5 54.42 -12.72 3.06
CA SER A 5 52.98 -12.74 2.66
C SER A 5 52.22 -12.30 3.96
N GLY A 6 50.98 -11.78 4.03
CA GLY A 6 49.89 -11.56 3.08
C GLY A 6 48.68 -10.93 3.80
N VAL A 7 47.51 -11.06 3.17
CA VAL A 7 46.15 -10.72 3.63
C VAL A 7 45.52 -9.49 2.95
N LEU A 8 44.40 -9.79 2.27
CA LEU A 8 43.32 -8.93 1.75
C LEU A 8 43.55 -8.18 0.42
N GLN A 9 43.32 -8.93 -0.68
CA GLN A 9 42.61 -8.40 -1.84
C GLN A 9 41.20 -7.99 -1.42
N LEU A 10 40.86 -6.71 -1.55
CA LEU A 10 39.51 -6.29 -1.92
C LEU A 10 39.63 -5.24 -3.02
N THR A 11 38.88 -5.52 -4.08
CA THR A 11 38.72 -4.74 -5.30
C THR A 11 37.92 -3.48 -5.04
N ASP A 12 38.60 -2.33 -4.99
CA ASP A 12 37.95 -1.03 -5.26
C ASP A 12 38.09 -0.73 -6.75
N LEU A 13 37.04 -1.10 -7.47
CA LEU A 13 36.72 -0.61 -8.82
C LEU A 13 35.49 0.27 -8.66
N ASP A 14 35.72 1.46 -8.10
CA ASP A 14 34.76 2.56 -8.04
C ASP A 14 34.70 3.26 -9.40
N ASP A 15 33.80 2.80 -10.26
CA ASP A 15 33.33 3.57 -11.41
C ASP A 15 31.95 4.18 -11.07
N PHE A 16 32.01 5.44 -10.63
CA PHE A 16 30.95 6.46 -10.71
C PHE A 16 29.53 6.01 -10.30
N ILE A 17 29.33 5.85 -9.00
CA ILE A 17 28.02 6.00 -8.36
C ILE A 17 27.87 7.49 -8.04
N THR A 18 26.95 8.21 -8.69
CA THR A 18 26.44 9.46 -8.11
C THR A 18 25.89 9.11 -6.74
N PRO A 19 26.39 9.69 -5.64
CA PRO A 19 25.98 9.26 -4.31
C PRO A 19 24.46 9.40 -4.20
N SER A 20 23.83 8.33 -3.73
CA SER A 20 22.55 8.43 -3.06
C SER A 20 22.59 9.67 -2.18
N GLN A 21 21.65 10.61 -2.36
CA GLN A 21 21.38 11.51 -1.27
C GLN A 21 20.91 10.63 -0.12
N GLU A 22 21.82 10.30 0.78
CA GLU A 22 21.47 9.95 2.14
C GLU A 22 20.49 11.01 2.62
N CYS A 23 19.39 10.60 3.27
CA CYS A 23 18.43 11.56 3.79
C CYS A 23 19.07 12.32 4.96
N ILE A 24 19.82 13.37 4.63
CA ILE A 24 20.39 14.30 5.58
C ILE A 24 19.40 15.44 5.66
N LYS A 25 18.52 15.41 6.67
CA LYS A 25 17.88 16.65 7.12
C LYS A 25 19.02 17.54 7.64
N PRO A 26 19.30 18.71 7.05
CA PRO A 26 20.24 19.65 7.65
C PRO A 26 19.58 20.19 8.91
N VAL A 27 19.71 19.44 10.01
CA VAL A 27 19.40 19.96 11.34
C VAL A 27 20.37 21.11 11.54
N LYS A 28 19.85 22.31 11.84
CA LYS A 28 20.70 23.35 12.43
C LYS A 28 21.11 22.83 13.80
N ILE A 29 22.20 22.09 13.83
CA ILE A 29 22.91 21.80 15.07
C ILE A 29 23.47 23.16 15.48
N GLU A 30 22.95 23.72 16.57
CA GLU A 30 23.64 24.80 17.25
C GLU A 30 24.96 24.20 17.72
N LYS A 31 26.01 24.39 16.91
CA LYS A 31 27.36 23.97 17.26
C LYS A 31 27.82 24.85 18.41
N THR A 32 27.55 24.43 19.64
CA THR A 32 28.43 24.80 20.75
C THR A 32 29.78 24.20 20.42
N GLY A 33 30.78 25.07 20.23
CA GLY A 33 32.05 24.68 19.64
C GLY A 33 32.80 23.66 20.49
N THR A 34 32.70 22.38 20.15
CA THR A 34 33.58 21.33 20.67
C THR A 34 34.08 20.44 19.55
N SER A 35 35.33 20.03 19.72
CA SER A 35 36.24 19.46 18.73
C SER A 35 35.92 18.01 18.37
N THR A 36 36.42 17.57 17.21
CA THR A 36 36.47 16.16 16.78
C THR A 36 36.99 15.25 17.89
N GLY A 37 36.13 14.37 18.44
CA GLY A 37 36.54 13.40 19.46
C GLY A 37 35.47 12.93 20.47
N ALA A 38 34.24 13.45 20.41
CA ALA A 38 33.20 13.09 21.38
C ALA A 38 32.81 11.60 21.33
N LYS A 39 32.67 10.98 22.51
CA LYS A 39 32.23 9.58 22.66
C LYS A 39 30.74 9.54 22.95
N ILE A 40 29.97 8.81 22.14
CA ILE A 40 28.55 8.55 22.37
C ILE A 40 28.42 7.30 23.25
N SER A 41 27.71 7.43 24.37
CA SER A 41 27.37 6.32 25.28
C SER A 41 25.86 6.07 25.27
N ILE A 42 25.48 4.79 25.28
CA ILE A 42 24.08 4.35 25.36
C ILE A 42 23.87 3.83 26.78
N GLN A 43 22.96 4.46 27.53
CA GLN A 43 22.61 3.99 28.87
C GLN A 43 21.61 2.83 28.83
N GLU A 44 21.46 2.11 29.94
CA GLU A 44 20.54 0.97 30.06
C GLU A 44 19.06 1.35 29.83
N ASP A 45 18.71 2.63 29.98
CA ASP A 45 17.40 3.19 29.68
C ASP A 45 17.19 3.51 28.17
N GLY A 46 18.17 3.19 27.32
CA GLY A 46 18.14 3.40 25.88
C GLY A 46 18.37 4.85 25.43
N SER A 47 18.75 5.75 26.36
CA SER A 47 19.03 7.14 26.01
C SER A 47 20.50 7.35 25.60
N TYR A 48 20.68 8.21 24.59
CA TYR A 48 21.98 8.54 24.03
C TYR A 48 22.56 9.77 24.74
N PHE A 49 23.79 9.65 25.22
CA PHE A 49 24.54 10.76 25.81
C PHE A 49 25.83 10.98 25.05
N GLU A 50 26.18 12.25 24.87
CA GLU A 50 27.50 12.67 24.42
C GLU A 50 28.36 12.94 25.65
N ILE A 51 29.55 12.32 25.70
CA ILE A 51 30.55 12.56 26.74
C ILE A 51 31.56 13.55 26.18
N GLU A 52 31.59 14.75 26.75
CA GLU A 52 32.58 15.78 26.43
C GLU A 52 33.97 15.42 27.02
N ASN A 53 35.02 16.03 26.49
CA ASN A 53 36.41 15.74 26.91
C ASN A 53 36.70 16.09 28.38
N ASP A 54 35.81 16.83 29.04
CA ASP A 54 35.87 17.17 30.46
C ASP A 54 35.11 16.19 31.37
N GLY A 55 34.47 15.16 30.80
CA GLY A 55 33.68 14.16 31.51
C GLY A 55 32.22 14.54 31.76
N GLN A 56 31.75 15.69 31.27
CA GLN A 56 30.32 16.05 31.33
C GLN A 56 29.52 15.22 30.33
N MET A 57 28.33 14.76 30.78
CA MET A 57 27.41 13.97 29.96
C MET A 57 26.23 14.83 29.53
N GLN A 58 26.11 15.10 28.24
CA GLN A 58 24.97 15.82 27.66
C GLN A 58 23.98 14.84 27.04
N LYS A 59 22.71 14.91 27.44
CA LYS A 59 21.65 14.06 26.86
C LYS A 59 21.36 14.54 25.44
N LEU A 60 21.55 13.68 24.45
CA LEU A 60 21.24 14.00 23.07
C LEU A 60 19.71 14.06 22.89
N GLN A 61 19.23 15.18 22.33
CA GLN A 61 17.81 15.31 22.02
C GLN A 61 17.43 14.33 20.90
N LYS A 62 16.37 13.56 21.14
CA LYS A 62 15.79 12.69 20.13
C LYS A 62 15.19 13.57 19.05
N VAL A 63 15.67 13.44 17.82
CA VAL A 63 15.10 14.14 16.66
C VAL A 63 13.74 13.52 16.36
N GLU A 64 12.69 14.32 16.40
CA GLU A 64 11.37 13.92 15.91
C GLU A 64 11.33 14.10 14.39
N ILE A 65 11.06 13.00 13.68
CA ILE A 65 10.87 12.98 12.23
C ILE A 65 9.37 13.11 11.98
N THR A 66 8.96 14.20 11.32
CA THR A 66 7.56 14.39 10.94
C THR A 66 7.18 13.51 9.75
N LEU A 67 5.88 13.28 9.53
CA LEU A 67 5.39 12.51 8.37
C LEU A 67 5.85 13.15 7.04
N SER A 68 5.85 14.48 6.98
CA SER A 68 6.41 15.22 5.86
C SER A 68 7.91 14.99 5.70
N ASP A 69 8.70 14.92 6.78
CA ASP A 69 10.13 14.61 6.71
C ASP A 69 10.38 13.18 6.17
N CYS A 70 9.61 12.19 6.62
CA CYS A 70 9.74 10.80 6.20
C CYS A 70 9.43 10.63 4.70
N LEU A 71 8.41 11.34 4.21
CA LEU A 71 7.99 11.26 2.82
C LEU A 71 8.77 12.21 1.89
N ALA A 72 9.38 13.28 2.42
CA ALA A 72 10.23 14.22 1.69
C ALA A 72 11.64 13.69 1.42
N CYS A 73 12.14 12.73 2.22
CA CYS A 73 13.48 12.13 2.08
C CYS A 73 13.82 11.58 0.68
N SER A 74 12.81 11.35 -0.18
CA SER A 74 12.99 10.85 -1.55
C SER A 74 12.66 11.88 -2.65
N GLY A 75 12.35 13.12 -2.30
CA GLY A 75 11.78 14.09 -3.24
C GLY A 75 10.40 13.65 -3.76
N CYS A 76 9.70 12.80 -3.02
CA CYS A 76 8.50 12.11 -3.45
C CYS A 76 7.20 12.87 -3.22
N ILE A 77 7.20 13.99 -2.50
CA ILE A 77 5.99 14.77 -2.24
C ILE A 77 6.26 16.26 -2.49
N THR A 78 5.39 16.88 -3.28
CA THR A 78 5.32 18.33 -3.51
C THR A 78 4.65 19.04 -2.32
N SER A 79 4.84 20.35 -2.18
CA SER A 79 4.16 21.12 -1.13
C SER A 79 2.63 20.99 -1.21
N ALA A 80 2.07 20.90 -2.42
CA ALA A 80 0.63 20.69 -2.63
C ALA A 80 0.18 19.29 -2.16
N GLU A 81 0.91 18.24 -2.54
CA GLU A 81 0.61 16.87 -2.07
C GLU A 81 0.74 16.76 -0.54
N SER A 82 1.68 17.49 0.08
CA SER A 82 1.82 17.53 1.55
C SER A 82 0.58 18.10 2.23
N VAL A 83 0.02 19.20 1.72
CA VAL A 83 -1.23 19.79 2.23
C VAL A 83 -2.40 18.80 2.09
N LEU A 84 -2.52 18.13 0.94
CA LEU A 84 -3.57 17.13 0.69
C LEU A 84 -3.45 15.91 1.60
N VAL A 85 -2.23 15.51 1.97
CA VAL A 85 -2.01 14.42 2.93
C VAL A 85 -2.37 14.87 4.34
N THR A 86 -2.07 16.11 4.74
CA THR A 86 -2.46 16.66 6.05
C THR A 86 -3.97 16.78 6.22
N GLN A 87 -4.72 17.04 5.13
CA GLN A 87 -6.19 17.03 5.14
C GLN A 87 -6.79 15.64 5.38
N GLN A 88 -5.99 14.58 5.29
CA GLN A 88 -6.39 13.20 5.55
C GLN A 88 -5.83 12.75 6.90
N SER A 89 -6.30 13.34 8.00
CA SER A 89 -5.82 13.04 9.35
C SER A 89 -6.95 12.58 10.27
N GLN A 90 -6.58 12.01 11.42
CA GLN A 90 -7.55 11.65 12.46
C GLN A 90 -8.33 12.87 12.98
N GLU A 91 -7.71 14.05 13.06
CA GLU A 91 -8.37 15.28 13.54
C GLU A 91 -9.47 15.73 12.57
N GLU A 92 -9.21 15.71 11.26
CA GLU A 92 -10.24 16.03 10.26
C GLU A 92 -11.37 15.00 10.29
N LEU A 93 -11.04 13.72 10.46
CA LEU A 93 -12.05 12.67 10.60
C LEU A 93 -12.94 12.89 11.82
N PHE A 94 -12.38 13.18 13.01
CA PHE A 94 -13.17 13.47 14.21
C PHE A 94 -14.08 14.69 14.00
N LYS A 95 -13.56 15.73 13.36
CA LYS A 95 -14.33 16.92 13.01
C LYS A 95 -15.53 16.58 12.11
N VAL A 96 -15.33 15.78 11.06
CA VAL A 96 -16.42 15.36 10.17
C VAL A 96 -17.49 14.57 10.93
N PHE A 97 -17.09 13.65 11.82
CA PHE A 97 -18.06 12.92 12.65
C PHE A 97 -18.86 13.84 13.58
N GLU A 98 -18.21 14.79 14.25
CA GLU A 98 -18.88 15.74 15.15
C GLU A 98 -19.78 16.73 14.41
N GLU A 99 -19.38 17.20 13.23
CA GLU A 99 -20.20 18.02 12.35
C GLU A 99 -21.49 17.28 11.96
N ASN A 100 -21.37 16.01 11.54
CA ASN A 100 -22.52 15.19 11.18
C ASN A 100 -23.46 14.96 12.38
N LYS A 101 -22.90 14.63 13.56
CA LYS A 101 -23.69 14.48 14.81
C LYS A 101 -24.43 15.76 15.17
N LYS A 102 -23.78 16.92 15.00
CA LYS A 102 -24.38 18.23 15.27
C LYS A 102 -25.57 18.49 14.33
N LEU A 103 -25.40 18.23 13.03
CA LEU A 103 -26.47 18.39 12.05
C LEU A 103 -27.68 17.50 12.35
N TYR A 104 -27.47 16.25 12.75
CA TYR A 104 -28.55 15.36 13.21
C TYR A 104 -29.27 15.92 14.44
N LYS A 105 -28.54 16.46 15.43
CA LYS A 105 -29.15 17.09 16.62
C LYS A 105 -29.95 18.35 16.28
N GLU A 106 -29.56 19.09 15.24
CA GLU A 106 -30.27 20.27 14.74
C GLU A 106 -31.46 19.92 13.83
N GLY A 107 -31.71 18.63 13.55
CA GLY A 107 -32.76 18.18 12.64
C GLY A 107 -32.51 18.52 11.17
N LYS A 108 -31.25 18.76 10.80
CA LYS A 108 -30.80 19.10 9.43
C LYS A 108 -30.30 17.87 8.68
N ASP A 109 -31.07 16.79 8.71
CA ASP A 109 -30.68 15.49 8.14
C ASP A 109 -30.35 15.60 6.65
N SER A 110 -30.98 16.50 5.90
CA SER A 110 -30.70 16.74 4.49
C SER A 110 -29.30 17.30 4.20
N GLU A 111 -28.65 17.92 5.18
CA GLU A 111 -27.30 18.49 5.06
C GLU A 111 -26.20 17.50 5.48
N THR A 112 -26.58 16.36 6.06
CA THR A 112 -25.64 15.37 6.57
C THR A 112 -25.02 14.54 5.45
N LYS A 113 -23.76 14.16 5.61
CA LYS A 113 -23.07 13.25 4.69
C LYS A 113 -23.28 11.81 5.14
N LEU A 114 -23.35 10.86 4.22
CA LEU A 114 -23.31 9.43 4.57
C LEU A 114 -21.86 9.04 4.81
N ILE A 115 -21.49 8.61 6.01
CA ILE A 115 -20.11 8.25 6.35
C ILE A 115 -19.93 6.74 6.19
N ILE A 116 -19.08 6.35 5.23
CA ILE A 116 -18.78 4.94 4.93
C ILE A 116 -17.30 4.68 5.17
N VAL A 117 -16.99 3.64 5.93
CA VAL A 117 -15.61 3.24 6.24
C VAL A 117 -15.29 1.89 5.61
N SER A 118 -14.35 1.85 4.68
CA SER A 118 -13.88 0.61 4.05
C SER A 118 -12.60 0.11 4.72
N VAL A 119 -12.58 -1.14 5.16
CA VAL A 119 -11.51 -1.66 6.02
C VAL A 119 -10.65 -2.70 5.29
N SER A 120 -9.35 -2.39 5.15
CA SER A 120 -8.35 -3.34 4.64
C SER A 120 -7.98 -4.37 5.70
N ILE A 121 -7.61 -5.58 5.28
CA ILE A 121 -7.29 -6.68 6.20
C ILE A 121 -6.01 -6.44 7.02
N GLN A 122 -4.99 -5.81 6.44
CA GLN A 122 -3.66 -5.70 7.04
C GLN A 122 -3.66 -4.84 8.33
N PRO A 123 -4.32 -3.66 8.40
CA PRO A 123 -4.49 -2.94 9.66
C PRO A 123 -5.26 -3.74 10.72
N VAL A 124 -6.26 -4.52 10.31
CA VAL A 124 -7.02 -5.38 11.23
C VAL A 124 -6.14 -6.46 11.85
N LEU A 125 -5.27 -7.10 11.05
CA LEU A 125 -4.31 -8.08 11.57
C LEU A 125 -3.32 -7.45 12.56
N SER A 126 -2.83 -6.25 12.27
CA SER A 126 -1.98 -5.49 13.19
C SER A 126 -2.67 -5.20 14.52
N LEU A 127 -3.93 -4.77 14.47
CA LEU A 127 -4.75 -4.56 15.66
C LEU A 127 -5.00 -5.87 16.42
N ALA A 128 -5.28 -6.96 15.70
CA ALA A 128 -5.49 -8.29 16.29
C ALA A 128 -4.26 -8.72 17.12
N VAL A 129 -3.06 -8.58 16.58
CA VAL A 129 -1.81 -8.85 17.32
C VAL A 129 -1.65 -7.89 18.49
N ARG A 130 -1.82 -6.58 18.27
CA ARG A 130 -1.62 -5.51 19.27
C ARG A 130 -2.51 -5.66 20.51
N TYR A 131 -3.73 -6.12 20.32
CA TYR A 131 -4.78 -6.23 21.34
C TYR A 131 -5.05 -7.68 21.76
N ASN A 132 -4.25 -8.63 21.27
CA ASN A 132 -4.38 -10.07 21.52
C ASN A 132 -5.81 -10.61 21.25
N LEU A 133 -6.34 -10.27 20.07
CA LEU A 133 -7.66 -10.67 19.59
C LEU A 133 -7.53 -11.63 18.40
N SER A 134 -8.59 -12.41 18.15
CA SER A 134 -8.71 -13.09 16.86
C SER A 134 -8.95 -12.06 15.72
N PRO A 135 -8.55 -12.34 14.47
CA PRO A 135 -8.76 -11.42 13.36
C PRO A 135 -10.22 -10.96 13.19
N ASN A 136 -11.18 -11.89 13.24
CA ASN A 136 -12.61 -11.56 13.13
C ASN A 136 -13.12 -10.74 14.31
N GLU A 137 -12.59 -10.98 15.52
CA GLU A 137 -12.95 -10.17 16.69
C GLU A 137 -12.39 -8.75 16.59
N ALA A 138 -11.15 -8.59 16.15
CA ALA A 138 -10.56 -7.28 15.90
C ALA A 138 -11.35 -6.49 14.84
N ALA A 139 -11.73 -7.15 13.74
CA ALA A 139 -12.60 -6.56 12.70
C ALA A 139 -13.94 -6.08 13.29
N ALA A 140 -14.61 -6.93 14.06
CA ALA A 140 -15.93 -6.62 14.61
C ALA A 140 -15.89 -5.46 15.62
N ARG A 141 -14.83 -5.42 16.45
CA ARG A 141 -14.63 -4.34 17.43
C ARG A 141 -14.20 -3.04 16.75
N LEU A 142 -13.42 -3.12 15.68
CA LEU A 142 -13.08 -1.96 14.87
C LEU A 142 -14.32 -1.39 14.17
N ALA A 143 -15.21 -2.24 13.67
CA ALA A 143 -16.51 -1.81 13.15
C ALA A 143 -17.34 -1.10 14.24
N GLY A 144 -17.34 -1.65 15.45
CA GLY A 144 -18.02 -1.03 16.60
C GLY A 144 -17.44 0.34 16.97
N PHE A 145 -16.12 0.50 16.90
CA PHE A 145 -15.46 1.79 17.10
C PHE A 145 -15.92 2.83 16.08
N PHE A 146 -15.90 2.52 14.80
CA PHE A 146 -16.37 3.48 13.78
C PHE A 146 -17.86 3.79 13.92
N ARG A 147 -18.71 2.81 14.25
CA ARG A 147 -20.13 3.07 14.54
C ARG A 147 -20.33 3.94 15.77
N HIS A 148 -19.53 3.73 16.82
CA HIS A 148 -19.51 4.59 18.01
C HIS A 148 -19.15 6.05 17.66
N LEU A 149 -18.20 6.25 16.74
CA LEU A 149 -17.87 7.58 16.23
C LEU A 149 -18.97 8.19 15.36
N GLY A 150 -19.88 7.39 14.80
CA GLY A 150 -21.02 7.84 14.01
C GLY A 150 -20.99 7.41 12.54
N ALA A 151 -20.21 6.36 12.19
CA ALA A 151 -20.21 5.84 10.83
C ALA A 151 -21.53 5.12 10.52
N ASP A 152 -22.14 5.48 9.39
CA ASP A 152 -23.37 4.84 8.93
C ASP A 152 -23.10 3.40 8.48
N MET A 153 -21.96 3.18 7.82
CA MET A 153 -21.55 1.86 7.33
C MET A 153 -20.06 1.60 7.55
N VAL A 154 -19.74 0.35 7.85
CA VAL A 154 -18.38 -0.18 7.81
C VAL A 154 -18.40 -1.36 6.85
N VAL A 155 -17.55 -1.35 5.84
CA VAL A 155 -17.59 -2.32 4.73
C VAL A 155 -16.23 -2.99 4.54
N ASP A 156 -16.26 -4.21 4.00
CA ASP A 156 -15.06 -4.99 3.71
C ASP A 156 -14.48 -4.66 2.33
N MET A 157 -13.16 -4.70 2.18
CA MET A 157 -12.47 -4.42 0.91
C MET A 157 -12.52 -5.58 -0.11
N THR A 158 -12.93 -6.79 0.28
CA THR A 158 -12.86 -8.02 -0.52
C THR A 158 -13.50 -7.87 -1.90
N ALA A 159 -14.64 -7.17 -2.01
CA ALA A 159 -15.30 -6.97 -3.32
C ALA A 159 -14.40 -6.19 -4.30
N ALA A 160 -13.73 -5.14 -3.82
CA ALA A 160 -12.82 -4.34 -4.63
C ALA A 160 -11.49 -5.06 -4.90
N GLU A 161 -10.98 -5.83 -3.94
CA GLU A 161 -9.79 -6.68 -4.12
C GLU A 161 -10.03 -7.75 -5.19
N ASN A 162 -11.18 -8.42 -5.15
CA ASN A 162 -11.58 -9.39 -6.16
C ASN A 162 -11.69 -8.75 -7.55
N LEU A 163 -12.32 -7.57 -7.67
CA LEU A 163 -12.38 -6.84 -8.95
C LEU A 163 -10.98 -6.49 -9.47
N ALA A 164 -10.09 -6.01 -8.61
CA ALA A 164 -8.71 -5.68 -8.98
C ALA A 164 -7.95 -6.90 -9.51
N LEU A 165 -8.10 -8.05 -8.85
CA LEU A 165 -7.49 -9.31 -9.26
C LEU A 165 -8.01 -9.80 -10.62
N LEU A 166 -9.34 -9.77 -10.80
CA LEU A 166 -10.00 -10.21 -12.04
C LEU A 166 -9.66 -9.31 -13.23
N GLU A 167 -9.54 -7.99 -13.04
CA GLU A 167 -9.10 -7.10 -14.11
C GLU A 167 -7.60 -7.23 -14.40
N SER A 168 -6.77 -7.39 -13.37
CA SER A 168 -5.32 -7.58 -13.54
C SER A 168 -4.99 -8.86 -14.31
N GLN A 169 -5.69 -9.98 -14.05
CA GLN A 169 -5.45 -11.22 -14.78
C GLN A 169 -5.86 -11.12 -16.26
N LYS A 170 -6.98 -10.46 -16.56
CA LYS A 170 -7.41 -10.23 -17.94
C LYS A 170 -6.41 -9.34 -18.68
N GLU A 171 -5.97 -8.26 -18.03
CA GLU A 171 -4.96 -7.37 -18.59
C GLU A 171 -3.66 -8.11 -18.88
N PHE A 172 -3.21 -8.97 -17.95
CA PHE A 172 -2.02 -9.77 -18.16
C PHE A 172 -2.16 -10.72 -19.35
N VAL A 173 -3.24 -11.50 -19.42
CA VAL A 173 -3.48 -12.45 -20.51
C VAL A 173 -3.51 -11.73 -21.86
N ARG A 174 -4.18 -10.57 -21.94
CA ARG A 174 -4.21 -9.73 -23.14
C ARG A 174 -2.81 -9.26 -23.53
N ARG A 175 -2.04 -8.69 -22.60
CA ARG A 175 -0.67 -8.20 -22.85
C ARG A 175 0.26 -9.33 -23.25
N TYR A 176 0.20 -10.47 -22.57
CA TYR A 176 1.01 -11.65 -22.85
C TYR A 176 0.74 -12.19 -24.25
N THR A 177 -0.53 -12.36 -24.60
CA THR A 177 -0.95 -12.84 -25.92
C THR A 177 -0.51 -11.87 -27.02
N SER A 178 -0.70 -10.56 -26.82
CA SER A 178 -0.29 -9.53 -27.79
C SER A 178 1.23 -9.48 -27.99
N ALA A 179 2.01 -9.65 -26.91
CA ALA A 179 3.47 -9.65 -27.00
C ALA A 179 4.00 -10.88 -27.75
N ARG A 180 3.35 -12.05 -27.58
CA ARG A 180 3.79 -13.32 -28.17
C ARG A 180 3.28 -13.53 -29.59
N ASN A 181 2.03 -13.17 -29.87
CA ASN A 181 1.38 -13.44 -31.15
C ASN A 181 1.53 -12.26 -32.12
N ASP A 182 1.32 -11.03 -31.64
CA ASP A 182 1.31 -9.83 -32.49
C ASP A 182 2.67 -9.10 -32.50
N GLY A 183 3.62 -9.55 -31.67
CA GLY A 183 4.97 -8.99 -31.59
C GLY A 183 5.04 -7.58 -30.99
N ILE A 184 4.02 -7.16 -30.23
CA ILE A 184 4.00 -5.84 -29.58
C ILE A 184 5.12 -5.78 -28.53
N LYS A 185 5.99 -4.78 -28.66
CA LYS A 185 7.13 -4.56 -27.76
C LYS A 185 6.76 -3.60 -26.62
N ASN A 186 7.57 -3.63 -25.57
CA ASN A 186 7.50 -2.71 -24.43
C ASN A 186 6.20 -2.77 -23.59
N ILE A 187 5.53 -3.92 -23.60
CA ILE A 187 4.33 -4.18 -22.77
C ILE A 187 4.55 -5.27 -21.70
N LEU A 188 5.68 -5.98 -21.76
CA LEU A 188 6.13 -6.99 -20.80
C LEU A 188 7.56 -6.71 -20.29
N PRO A 189 7.86 -6.96 -19.00
CA PRO A 189 6.97 -7.50 -17.98
C PRO A 189 5.82 -6.56 -17.66
N MET A 190 4.64 -7.11 -17.38
CA MET A 190 3.59 -6.33 -16.74
C MET A 190 3.96 -6.13 -15.27
N LEU A 191 4.06 -4.88 -14.83
CA LEU A 191 4.41 -4.48 -13.47
C LEU A 191 3.13 -4.13 -12.72
N ALA A 192 2.97 -4.67 -11.51
CA ALA A 192 1.81 -4.38 -10.67
C ALA A 192 1.67 -2.87 -10.36
N SER A 193 0.42 -2.42 -10.21
CA SER A 193 0.05 -1.02 -9.94
C SER A 193 -0.52 -0.78 -8.54
N SER A 194 -0.80 -1.83 -7.78
CA SER A 194 -1.55 -1.73 -6.51
C SER A 194 -0.79 -0.98 -5.39
N CYS A 195 0.54 -0.88 -5.50
CA CYS A 195 1.43 -0.19 -4.56
C CYS A 195 1.68 1.27 -4.98
N PRO A 196 1.13 2.28 -4.26
CA PRO A 196 1.28 3.68 -4.66
C PRO A 196 2.72 4.19 -4.54
N GLY A 197 3.49 3.73 -3.54
CA GLY A 197 4.91 4.08 -3.41
C GLY A 197 5.75 3.68 -4.63
N TRP A 198 5.42 2.54 -5.25
CA TRP A 198 6.03 2.11 -6.51
C TRP A 198 5.59 2.99 -7.69
N VAL A 199 4.28 3.24 -7.83
CA VAL A 199 3.73 4.09 -8.91
C VAL A 199 4.31 5.50 -8.85
N CYS A 200 4.33 6.14 -7.68
CA CYS A 200 4.92 7.45 -7.46
C CYS A 200 6.41 7.48 -7.85
N TYR A 201 7.17 6.44 -7.47
CA TYR A 201 8.58 6.34 -7.84
C TYR A 201 8.75 6.22 -9.36
N ALA A 202 7.92 5.41 -10.02
CA ALA A 202 7.93 5.23 -11.46
C ALA A 202 7.63 6.54 -12.21
N GLU A 203 6.57 7.25 -11.85
CA GLU A 203 6.15 8.52 -12.45
C GLU A 203 7.20 9.63 -12.27
N LYS A 204 7.77 9.76 -11.07
CA LYS A 204 8.70 10.86 -10.73
C LYS A 204 10.15 10.61 -11.15
N THR A 205 10.57 9.34 -11.25
CA THR A 205 11.98 9.00 -11.47
C THR A 205 12.27 8.43 -12.85
N HIS A 206 11.31 7.75 -13.46
CA HIS A 206 11.54 6.97 -14.67
C HIS A 206 10.64 7.35 -15.83
N GLY A 207 9.49 7.97 -15.55
CA GLY A 207 8.58 8.55 -16.54
C GLY A 207 8.27 7.59 -17.68
N ASN A 208 8.17 8.12 -18.89
CA ASN A 208 7.69 7.41 -20.09
C ASN A 208 8.39 6.09 -20.40
N PHE A 209 9.59 5.83 -19.88
CA PHE A 209 10.25 4.54 -20.07
C PHE A 209 9.52 3.40 -19.34
N ILE A 210 9.11 3.63 -18.08
CA ILE A 210 8.61 2.56 -17.22
C ILE A 210 7.08 2.46 -17.24
N LEU A 211 6.38 3.58 -17.43
CA LEU A 211 4.93 3.65 -17.32
C LEU A 211 4.17 2.68 -18.25
N PRO A 212 4.59 2.43 -19.51
CA PRO A 212 3.92 1.46 -20.38
C PRO A 212 3.86 0.03 -19.82
N TYR A 213 4.81 -0.33 -18.96
CA TYR A 213 4.87 -1.65 -18.35
C TYR A 213 3.92 -1.80 -17.16
N ILE A 214 3.43 -0.70 -16.57
CA ILE A 214 2.57 -0.76 -15.39
C ILE A 214 1.15 -1.15 -15.80
N SER A 215 0.53 -2.05 -15.02
CA SER A 215 -0.87 -2.43 -15.15
C SER A 215 -1.77 -1.20 -15.01
N THR A 216 -2.75 -1.07 -15.90
CA THR A 216 -3.73 0.03 -15.87
C THR A 216 -4.82 -0.19 -14.84
N THR A 217 -4.94 -1.41 -14.29
CA THR A 217 -5.95 -1.73 -13.26
C THR A 217 -5.73 -0.85 -12.03
N LYS A 218 -6.79 -0.17 -11.58
CA LYS A 218 -6.79 0.63 -10.34
C LYS A 218 -6.51 -0.25 -9.13
N SER A 219 -5.96 0.35 -8.07
CA SER A 219 -5.80 -0.39 -6.81
C SER A 219 -7.16 -0.68 -6.16
N PRO A 220 -7.25 -1.67 -5.26
CA PRO A 220 -8.49 -1.98 -4.54
C PRO A 220 -9.10 -0.77 -3.82
N GLN A 221 -8.26 0.13 -3.28
CA GLN A 221 -8.72 1.37 -2.64
C GLN A 221 -9.55 2.22 -3.61
N GLN A 222 -9.03 2.43 -4.83
CA GLN A 222 -9.67 3.32 -5.80
C GLN A 222 -10.86 2.65 -6.45
N ILE A 223 -10.81 1.33 -6.68
CA ILE A 223 -11.98 0.55 -7.11
C ILE A 223 -13.10 0.65 -6.07
N MET A 224 -12.77 0.54 -4.78
CA MET A 224 -13.76 0.68 -3.70
C MET A 224 -14.35 2.10 -3.67
N GLY A 225 -13.51 3.13 -3.83
CA GLY A 225 -13.97 4.51 -3.91
C GLY A 225 -14.94 4.73 -5.05
N SER A 226 -14.59 4.27 -6.25
CA SER A 226 -15.47 4.28 -7.42
C SER A 226 -16.78 3.50 -7.18
N LEU A 227 -16.73 2.32 -6.54
CA LEU A 227 -17.92 1.53 -6.19
C LEU A 227 -18.84 2.29 -5.23
N ILE A 228 -18.29 2.87 -4.17
CA ILE A 228 -19.08 3.60 -3.18
C ILE A 228 -19.67 4.89 -3.76
N LYS A 229 -18.85 5.70 -4.43
CA LYS A 229 -19.25 7.03 -4.91
C LYS A 229 -20.18 6.97 -6.11
N SER A 230 -20.08 5.94 -6.95
CA SER A 230 -21.00 5.76 -8.08
C SER A 230 -22.19 4.88 -7.72
N TRP A 231 -21.97 3.61 -7.40
CA TRP A 231 -23.05 2.63 -7.24
C TRP A 231 -23.81 2.78 -5.92
N VAL A 232 -23.09 2.88 -4.80
CA VAL A 232 -23.74 2.99 -3.49
C VAL A 232 -24.47 4.31 -3.35
N SER A 233 -23.86 5.42 -3.79
CA SER A 233 -24.51 6.75 -3.78
C SER A 233 -25.88 6.75 -4.48
N GLU A 234 -26.00 6.13 -5.65
CA GLU A 234 -27.27 6.01 -6.39
C GLU A 234 -28.36 5.28 -5.58
N MET A 235 -28.00 4.24 -4.84
CA MET A 235 -28.94 3.47 -4.01
C MET A 235 -29.47 4.26 -2.80
N TYR A 236 -28.75 5.29 -2.35
CA TYR A 236 -29.13 6.15 -1.23
C TYR A 236 -29.58 7.55 -1.67
N GLY A 237 -30.16 7.64 -2.88
CA GLY A 237 -30.76 8.87 -3.38
C GLY A 237 -29.76 9.99 -3.66
N GLY A 238 -28.50 9.65 -3.92
CA GLY A 238 -27.43 10.61 -4.25
C GLY A 238 -26.97 11.47 -3.08
N ARG A 239 -27.26 11.07 -1.82
CA ARG A 239 -26.75 11.76 -0.63
C ARG A 239 -25.21 11.81 -0.67
N PRO A 240 -24.59 12.98 -0.43
CA PRO A 240 -23.14 13.09 -0.44
C PRO A 240 -22.49 12.09 0.52
N ILE A 241 -21.55 11.28 0.01
CA ILE A 241 -20.83 10.30 0.81
C ILE A 241 -19.49 10.89 1.25
N TYR A 242 -19.13 10.71 2.52
CA TYR A 242 -17.76 10.86 3.00
C TYR A 242 -17.15 9.47 3.19
N HIS A 243 -16.31 9.06 2.26
CA HIS A 243 -15.71 7.74 2.18
C HIS A 243 -14.32 7.75 2.82
N ILE A 244 -14.19 6.94 3.86
CA ILE A 244 -12.96 6.73 4.61
C ILE A 244 -12.42 5.33 4.28
N THR A 245 -11.11 5.20 4.10
CA THR A 245 -10.48 3.89 3.98
C THR A 245 -9.43 3.66 5.06
N VAL A 246 -9.40 2.46 5.64
CA VAL A 246 -8.41 2.04 6.63
C VAL A 246 -7.33 1.23 5.94
N MET A 247 -6.09 1.74 5.92
CA MET A 247 -5.01 1.20 5.07
C MET A 247 -3.68 1.02 5.83
N PRO A 248 -2.81 0.07 5.42
CA PRO A 248 -1.53 -0.18 6.09
C PRO A 248 -0.40 0.80 5.69
N CYS A 249 -0.69 1.82 4.89
CA CYS A 249 0.33 2.60 4.18
C CYS A 249 -0.01 4.09 4.11
N TYR A 250 0.99 4.96 4.29
CA TYR A 250 0.84 6.41 4.08
C TYR A 250 0.69 6.78 2.61
N ASP A 251 1.32 6.06 1.69
CA ASP A 251 1.24 6.36 0.25
C ASP A 251 -0.18 6.16 -0.31
N LYS A 252 -1.06 5.47 0.42
CA LYS A 252 -2.49 5.39 0.10
C LYS A 252 -3.20 6.74 0.24
N LYS A 253 -2.72 7.63 1.12
CA LYS A 253 -3.17 9.05 1.19
C LYS A 253 -2.78 9.81 -0.07
N LEU A 254 -1.56 9.58 -0.57
CA LEU A 254 -1.09 10.18 -1.82
C LEU A 254 -1.91 9.68 -3.01
N GLU A 255 -2.23 8.38 -3.03
CA GLU A 255 -3.10 7.80 -4.05
C GLU A 255 -4.48 8.46 -4.04
N ALA A 256 -5.13 8.59 -2.87
CA ALA A 256 -6.42 9.25 -2.73
C ALA A 256 -6.40 10.74 -3.14
N ALA A 257 -5.25 11.40 -2.99
CA ALA A 257 -5.07 12.80 -3.32
C ALA A 257 -4.86 13.06 -4.83
N ARG A 258 -4.63 12.04 -5.66
CA ARG A 258 -4.39 12.20 -7.11
C ARG A 258 -5.54 12.95 -7.78
N ALA A 259 -5.20 13.81 -8.73
CA ALA A 259 -6.19 14.53 -9.53
C ALA A 259 -7.02 13.57 -10.40
N ASP A 260 -6.43 12.46 -10.84
CA ASP A 260 -7.08 11.41 -11.64
C ASP A 260 -8.32 10.81 -10.96
N PHE A 261 -8.43 10.91 -9.63
CA PHE A 261 -9.52 10.36 -8.83
C PHE A 261 -10.41 11.44 -8.21
N PHE A 262 -10.37 12.65 -8.77
CA PHE A 262 -11.31 13.72 -8.47
C PHE A 262 -12.36 13.82 -9.58
N ASN A 263 -13.64 13.73 -9.22
CA ASN A 263 -14.74 13.89 -10.15
C ASN A 263 -15.22 15.34 -10.14
N GLU A 264 -14.98 16.06 -11.24
CA GLU A 264 -15.39 17.46 -11.39
C GLU A 264 -16.91 17.66 -11.40
N THR A 265 -17.68 16.67 -11.83
CA THR A 265 -19.15 16.78 -11.90
C THR A 265 -19.77 16.71 -10.51
N THR A 266 -19.30 15.79 -9.67
CA THR A 266 -19.80 15.61 -8.30
C THR A 266 -19.01 16.43 -7.27
N GLN A 267 -17.94 17.11 -7.70
CA GLN A 267 -17.00 17.83 -6.83
C GLN A 267 -16.50 16.98 -5.66
N SER A 268 -16.22 15.70 -5.92
CA SER A 268 -15.86 14.72 -4.90
C SER A 268 -14.72 13.83 -5.32
N ARG A 269 -13.94 13.35 -4.35
CA ARG A 269 -12.93 12.31 -4.57
C ARG A 269 -13.54 10.92 -4.42
N ASP A 270 -12.92 9.93 -5.05
CA ASP A 270 -13.23 8.51 -4.84
C ASP A 270 -13.03 8.11 -3.37
N VAL A 271 -11.98 8.62 -2.73
CA VAL A 271 -11.68 8.46 -1.30
C VAL A 271 -11.42 9.83 -0.69
N ASP A 272 -12.17 10.20 0.34
CA ASP A 272 -12.05 11.51 0.98
C ASP A 272 -10.97 11.53 2.06
N CYS A 273 -10.81 10.41 2.80
CA CYS A 273 -9.81 10.30 3.86
C CYS A 273 -9.26 8.88 3.97
N VAL A 274 -7.94 8.77 4.13
CA VAL A 274 -7.28 7.51 4.45
C VAL A 274 -6.71 7.58 5.86
N ILE A 275 -7.04 6.58 6.68
CA ILE A 275 -6.54 6.43 8.05
C ILE A 275 -5.73 5.16 8.16
N THR A 276 -4.63 5.24 8.89
CA THR A 276 -3.67 4.13 9.01
C THR A 276 -3.80 3.36 10.31
N GLY A 277 -3.12 2.21 10.41
CA GLY A 277 -3.11 1.40 11.64
C GLY A 277 -2.54 2.15 12.85
N ILE A 278 -1.51 2.98 12.66
CA ILE A 278 -0.96 3.84 13.72
C ILE A 278 -1.96 4.92 14.13
N GLU A 279 -2.61 5.58 13.16
CA GLU A 279 -3.58 6.63 13.43
C GLU A 279 -4.82 6.07 14.14
N LEU A 280 -5.24 4.84 13.84
CA LEU A 280 -6.27 4.15 14.61
C LEU A 280 -5.90 3.96 16.09
N GLU A 281 -4.65 3.60 16.38
CA GLU A 281 -4.19 3.50 17.77
C GLU A 281 -4.21 4.87 18.46
N GLN A 282 -3.81 5.93 17.76
CA GLN A 282 -3.86 7.31 18.25
C GLN A 282 -5.30 7.77 18.50
N MET A 283 -6.23 7.43 17.62
CA MET A 283 -7.66 7.74 17.77
C MET A 283 -8.26 7.06 18.99
N LEU A 284 -7.97 5.76 19.20
CA LEU A 284 -8.43 5.03 20.39
C LEU A 284 -7.88 5.67 21.67
N GLN A 285 -6.59 6.03 21.68
CA GLN A 285 -5.95 6.70 22.81
C GLN A 285 -6.55 8.09 23.09
N ALA A 286 -6.83 8.87 22.06
CA ALA A 286 -7.42 10.21 22.18
C ALA A 286 -8.81 10.17 22.83
N GLU A 287 -9.61 9.14 22.50
CA GLU A 287 -10.92 8.90 23.11
C GLU A 287 -10.84 8.20 24.48
N GLY A 288 -9.65 7.81 24.94
CA GLY A 288 -9.47 7.05 26.18
C GLY A 288 -10.06 5.63 26.11
N LEU A 289 -10.17 5.06 24.90
CA LEU A 289 -10.79 3.76 24.62
C LEU A 289 -9.74 2.69 24.33
N SER A 290 -10.09 1.44 24.60
CA SER A 290 -9.35 0.26 24.15
C SER A 290 -10.16 -0.50 23.12
N LEU A 291 -9.52 -1.09 22.10
CA LEU A 291 -10.24 -1.90 21.12
C LEU A 291 -10.99 -3.06 21.81
N ASN A 292 -10.42 -3.65 22.87
CA ASN A 292 -11.04 -4.74 23.64
C ASN A 292 -12.33 -4.33 24.37
N SER A 293 -12.54 -3.03 24.63
CA SER A 293 -13.77 -2.54 25.26
C SER A 293 -14.86 -2.18 24.26
N MET A 294 -14.54 -2.07 22.97
CA MET A 294 -15.53 -1.72 21.95
C MET A 294 -16.53 -2.84 21.73
N GLU A 295 -17.81 -2.48 21.63
CA GLU A 295 -18.86 -3.43 21.25
C GLU A 295 -18.59 -4.02 19.87
N LYS A 296 -18.98 -5.27 19.65
CA LYS A 296 -18.82 -5.93 18.35
C LYS A 296 -19.94 -5.45 17.42
N ALA A 297 -19.58 -4.96 16.24
CA ALA A 297 -20.54 -4.63 15.19
C ALA A 297 -20.24 -5.40 13.90
N GLY A 298 -21.24 -5.53 13.05
CA GLY A 298 -21.11 -6.16 11.75
C GLY A 298 -20.65 -5.20 10.64
N TYR A 299 -20.09 -5.79 9.59
CA TYR A 299 -19.87 -5.12 8.32
C TYR A 299 -21.17 -5.08 7.51
N SER A 300 -21.39 -3.95 6.85
CA SER A 300 -22.50 -3.70 5.93
C SER A 300 -22.12 -4.18 4.53
N GLU A 301 -23.09 -4.74 3.80
CA GLU A 301 -22.93 -5.15 2.40
C GLU A 301 -23.87 -4.35 1.49
N PRO A 302 -23.57 -3.06 1.23
CA PRO A 302 -24.49 -2.16 0.53
C PRO A 302 -24.70 -2.52 -0.95
N TRP A 303 -23.80 -3.31 -1.55
CA TRP A 303 -23.93 -3.83 -2.91
C TRP A 303 -24.86 -5.06 -3.02
N SER A 304 -25.29 -5.64 -1.90
CA SER A 304 -26.29 -6.70 -1.91
C SER A 304 -27.70 -6.10 -1.91
N LYS A 305 -28.65 -6.69 -2.65
CA LYS A 305 -30.05 -6.22 -2.66
C LYS A 305 -30.72 -6.24 -1.27
N ALA A 306 -30.20 -7.05 -0.36
CA ALA A 306 -30.71 -7.19 1.00
C ALA A 306 -30.07 -6.20 1.99
N ASN A 307 -29.00 -5.50 1.59
CA ASN A 307 -28.23 -4.57 2.42
C ASN A 307 -28.02 -5.09 3.86
N THR A 308 -27.46 -6.30 3.96
CA THR A 308 -27.31 -6.99 5.24
C THR A 308 -26.14 -6.45 6.03
N THR A 309 -26.25 -6.56 7.36
CA THR A 309 -25.14 -6.35 8.28
C THR A 309 -24.88 -7.63 9.04
N SER A 310 -23.65 -8.14 8.99
CA SER A 310 -23.26 -9.38 9.67
C SER A 310 -21.88 -9.26 10.29
N LEU A 311 -21.60 -10.07 11.31
CA LEU A 311 -20.27 -10.12 11.90
C LEU A 311 -19.23 -10.46 10.81
N PRO A 312 -18.07 -9.78 10.81
CA PRO A 312 -17.07 -9.95 9.77
C PRO A 312 -16.47 -11.35 9.80
N VAL A 313 -16.32 -11.92 8.60
CA VAL A 313 -15.52 -13.12 8.35
C VAL A 313 -14.43 -12.71 7.37
N LEU A 314 -13.27 -12.38 7.92
CA LEU A 314 -12.12 -11.98 7.11
C LEU A 314 -11.67 -13.15 6.25
N LYS A 315 -11.35 -12.85 5.00
CA LYS A 315 -10.82 -13.81 4.05
C LYS A 315 -9.54 -13.28 3.44
N ARG A 316 -8.74 -14.18 2.91
CA ARG A 316 -7.52 -13.85 2.19
C ARG A 316 -7.55 -14.38 0.77
N HIS A 317 -6.73 -13.79 -0.09
CA HIS A 317 -6.38 -14.40 -1.37
C HIS A 317 -5.17 -15.34 -1.21
N ILE A 318 -5.02 -16.26 -2.15
CA ILE A 318 -3.84 -17.13 -2.22
C ILE A 318 -2.62 -16.30 -2.59
N GLY A 319 -1.48 -16.51 -1.92
CA GLY A 319 -0.23 -15.83 -2.22
C GLY A 319 0.21 -14.86 -1.12
N SER A 320 0.75 -13.72 -1.50
CA SER A 320 1.30 -12.72 -0.57
C SER A 320 0.22 -12.02 0.28
N GLY A 321 0.59 -11.55 1.47
CA GLY A 321 -0.22 -10.63 2.29
C GLY A 321 -0.43 -9.22 1.69
N SER A 322 0.02 -9.02 0.46
CA SER A 322 -0.16 -7.79 -0.34
C SER A 322 -1.24 -7.95 -1.43
N GLY A 323 -2.09 -8.98 -1.31
CA GLY A 323 -3.20 -9.25 -2.22
C GLY A 323 -2.98 -10.41 -3.20
N GLY A 324 -1.82 -11.08 -3.16
CA GLY A 324 -1.63 -12.34 -3.88
C GLY A 324 -1.68 -12.26 -5.41
N TYR A 325 -1.37 -11.10 -6.01
CA TYR A 325 -1.52 -10.87 -7.44
C TYR A 325 -0.66 -11.82 -8.29
N ALA A 326 0.62 -12.02 -7.94
CA ALA A 326 1.50 -12.91 -8.68
C ALA A 326 0.95 -14.34 -8.72
N ASP A 327 0.48 -14.87 -7.58
CA ASP A 327 -0.09 -16.21 -7.49
C ASP A 327 -1.41 -16.33 -8.28
N HIS A 328 -2.31 -15.36 -8.11
CA HIS A 328 -3.61 -15.39 -8.78
C HIS A 328 -3.48 -15.32 -10.30
N ILE A 329 -2.72 -14.33 -10.81
CA ILE A 329 -2.52 -14.14 -12.25
C ILE A 329 -1.77 -15.32 -12.85
N LEU A 330 -0.78 -15.89 -12.15
CA LEU A 330 -0.05 -17.07 -12.61
C LEU A 330 -0.97 -18.29 -12.75
N ARG A 331 -1.78 -18.57 -11.72
CA ARG A 331 -2.77 -19.67 -11.72
C ARG A 331 -3.76 -19.54 -12.87
N TYR A 332 -4.36 -18.36 -12.99
CA TYR A 332 -5.34 -18.09 -14.04
C TYR A 332 -4.71 -18.26 -15.42
N THR A 333 -3.53 -17.68 -15.65
CA THR A 333 -2.88 -17.73 -16.97
C THR A 333 -2.37 -19.12 -17.33
N ALA A 334 -1.86 -19.87 -16.35
CA ALA A 334 -1.46 -21.27 -16.55
C ALA A 334 -2.63 -22.13 -17.05
N LYS A 335 -3.80 -21.94 -16.44
CA LYS A 335 -5.02 -22.65 -16.80
C LYS A 335 -5.58 -22.17 -18.14
N GLU A 336 -5.74 -20.87 -18.31
CA GLU A 336 -6.40 -20.25 -19.46
C GLU A 336 -5.60 -20.44 -20.77
N LEU A 337 -4.28 -20.21 -20.74
CA LEU A 337 -3.47 -20.23 -21.96
C LEU A 337 -2.80 -21.57 -22.23
N PHE A 338 -2.57 -22.38 -21.19
CA PHE A 338 -1.79 -23.62 -21.34
C PHE A 338 -2.56 -24.87 -20.89
N GLY A 339 -3.78 -24.73 -20.35
CA GLY A 339 -4.57 -25.86 -19.87
C GLY A 339 -3.95 -26.56 -18.66
N ILE A 340 -3.05 -25.90 -17.93
CA ILE A 340 -2.35 -26.51 -16.79
C ILE A 340 -2.94 -26.00 -15.49
N ASP A 341 -3.49 -26.92 -14.70
CA ASP A 341 -3.98 -26.66 -13.35
C ASP A 341 -2.89 -27.08 -12.35
N PHE A 342 -2.43 -26.15 -11.52
CA PHE A 342 -1.37 -26.37 -10.52
C PHE A 342 -1.89 -26.01 -9.14
N GLU A 343 -1.70 -26.93 -8.19
CA GLU A 343 -2.06 -26.70 -6.79
C GLU A 343 -1.01 -25.84 -6.07
N ASP A 344 0.29 -26.08 -6.29
CA ASP A 344 1.37 -25.39 -5.57
C ASP A 344 2.47 -24.82 -6.49
N PHE A 345 2.84 -23.57 -6.23
CA PHE A 345 3.97 -22.89 -6.87
C PHE A 345 5.12 -22.74 -5.88
N HIS A 346 6.29 -23.25 -6.25
CA HIS A 346 7.49 -23.07 -5.44
C HIS A 346 8.24 -21.79 -5.86
N TYR A 347 8.10 -20.74 -5.06
CA TYR A 347 8.90 -19.54 -5.21
C TYR A 347 10.34 -19.76 -4.74
N LYS A 348 11.29 -19.46 -5.62
CA LYS A 348 12.72 -19.45 -5.30
C LYS A 348 13.16 -18.06 -4.88
N ASN A 349 13.73 -17.95 -3.67
CA ASN A 349 14.38 -16.73 -3.23
C ASN A 349 15.63 -16.45 -4.09
N LEU A 350 15.81 -15.19 -4.48
CA LEU A 350 16.98 -14.74 -5.22
C LEU A 350 18.03 -14.19 -4.25
N ARG A 351 18.32 -12.89 -4.31
CA ARG A 351 19.34 -12.25 -3.47
C ARG A 351 18.91 -12.17 -2.00
N ASN A 352 17.61 -12.11 -1.74
CA ASN A 352 17.00 -11.99 -0.42
C ASN A 352 15.55 -12.51 -0.49
N PRO A 353 14.88 -12.74 0.66
CA PRO A 353 13.49 -13.21 0.69
C PRO A 353 12.47 -12.26 0.05
N ASP A 354 12.81 -10.96 -0.02
CA ASP A 354 11.99 -9.92 -0.63
C ASP A 354 12.11 -9.85 -2.16
N PHE A 355 12.96 -10.68 -2.77
CA PHE A 355 13.00 -10.86 -4.21
C PHE A 355 12.97 -12.35 -4.54
N ARG A 356 11.79 -12.83 -4.93
CA ARG A 356 11.54 -14.24 -5.23
C ARG A 356 10.95 -14.39 -6.62
N GLU A 357 11.24 -15.51 -7.27
CA GLU A 357 10.75 -15.82 -8.61
C GLU A 357 10.12 -17.20 -8.68
N VAL A 358 9.21 -17.36 -9.63
CA VAL A 358 8.60 -18.64 -9.98
C VAL A 358 8.63 -18.78 -11.50
N ILE A 359 8.94 -19.99 -11.96
CA ILE A 359 9.04 -20.33 -13.37
C ILE A 359 8.08 -21.48 -13.63
N LEU A 360 7.15 -21.25 -14.57
CA LEU A 360 6.31 -22.30 -15.12
C LEU A 360 7.01 -22.87 -16.36
N GLU A 361 7.32 -24.16 -16.31
CA GLU A 361 7.98 -24.87 -17.40
C GLU A 361 7.15 -26.10 -17.78
N ASN A 362 7.03 -26.36 -19.09
CA ASN A 362 6.43 -27.58 -19.62
C ASN A 362 7.30 -28.09 -20.77
N ASP A 363 7.64 -29.38 -20.76
CA ASP A 363 8.48 -30.05 -21.78
C ASP A 363 9.81 -29.30 -22.10
N GLY A 364 10.51 -28.79 -21.09
CA GLY A 364 11.77 -28.05 -21.28
C GLY A 364 11.60 -26.62 -21.76
N LYS A 365 10.36 -26.15 -21.97
CA LYS A 365 10.03 -24.80 -22.43
C LYS A 365 9.46 -23.97 -21.29
N ILE A 366 10.11 -22.85 -21.00
CA ILE A 366 9.58 -21.85 -20.06
C ILE A 366 8.34 -21.20 -20.68
N LEU A 367 7.20 -21.37 -20.02
CA LEU A 367 5.91 -20.80 -20.41
C LEU A 367 5.70 -19.42 -19.78
N LEU A 368 5.93 -19.32 -18.47
CA LEU A 368 5.75 -18.09 -17.70
C LEU A 368 6.89 -17.89 -16.72
N ARG A 369 7.35 -16.64 -16.56
CA ARG A 369 8.30 -16.25 -15.53
C ARG A 369 7.78 -15.07 -14.71
N PHE A 370 7.46 -15.33 -13.46
CA PHE A 370 6.89 -14.35 -12.55
C PHE A 370 7.87 -14.02 -11.43
N ALA A 371 7.77 -12.80 -10.89
CA ALA A 371 8.53 -12.42 -9.72
C ALA A 371 7.72 -11.57 -8.75
N ILE A 372 8.15 -11.57 -7.49
CA ILE A 372 7.71 -10.64 -6.45
C ILE A 372 8.95 -9.87 -6.01
N ALA A 373 8.89 -8.54 -6.09
CA ALA A 373 9.98 -7.63 -5.75
C ALA A 373 9.50 -6.60 -4.71
N ASN A 374 9.82 -6.86 -3.45
CA ASN A 374 9.52 -6.01 -2.32
C ASN A 374 10.73 -5.13 -1.96
N GLY A 375 10.50 -3.88 -1.57
CA GLY A 375 11.55 -2.95 -1.13
C GLY A 375 12.24 -2.21 -2.27
N PHE A 376 12.48 -0.91 -2.08
CA PHE A 376 13.09 -0.03 -3.10
C PHE A 376 14.42 -0.51 -3.66
N ARG A 377 15.26 -1.18 -2.86
CA ARG A 377 16.52 -1.77 -3.35
C ARG A 377 16.27 -2.82 -4.43
N ASN A 378 15.28 -3.68 -4.25
CA ASN A 378 14.92 -4.70 -5.24
C ASN A 378 14.24 -4.07 -6.46
N ILE A 379 13.38 -3.06 -6.24
CA ILE A 379 12.75 -2.26 -7.30
C ILE A 379 13.79 -1.59 -8.21
N GLN A 380 14.78 -0.91 -7.64
CA GLN A 380 15.85 -0.27 -8.39
C GLN A 380 16.62 -1.27 -9.25
N ASN A 381 16.93 -2.45 -8.70
CA ASN A 381 17.60 -3.52 -9.44
C ASN A 381 16.73 -4.04 -10.59
N LEU A 382 15.43 -4.22 -10.38
CA LEU A 382 14.47 -4.61 -11.41
C LEU A 382 14.42 -3.57 -12.54
N VAL A 383 14.26 -2.30 -12.21
CA VAL A 383 14.21 -1.23 -13.23
C VAL A 383 15.52 -1.13 -14.00
N GLN A 384 16.67 -1.25 -13.33
CA GLN A 384 17.97 -1.27 -14.02
C GLN A 384 18.10 -2.46 -14.98
N LYS A 385 17.63 -3.65 -14.59
CA LYS A 385 17.58 -4.82 -15.49
C LYS A 385 16.68 -4.55 -16.70
N LEU A 386 15.53 -3.92 -16.49
CA LEU A 386 14.60 -3.58 -17.57
C LEU A 386 15.23 -2.56 -18.54
N LYS A 387 15.83 -1.48 -18.03
CA LYS A 387 16.55 -0.47 -18.84
C LYS A 387 17.68 -1.05 -19.69
N ARG A 388 18.33 -2.11 -19.19
CA ARG A 388 19.41 -2.82 -19.89
C ARG A 388 18.90 -3.90 -20.85
N GLY A 389 17.59 -4.11 -20.97
CA GLY A 389 17.01 -5.20 -21.76
C GLY A 389 17.33 -6.59 -21.23
N LYS A 390 17.59 -6.72 -19.91
CA LYS A 390 17.99 -7.98 -19.24
C LYS A 390 16.90 -8.55 -18.33
N SER A 391 15.69 -7.99 -18.38
CA SER A 391 14.54 -8.54 -17.64
C SER A 391 13.88 -9.63 -18.49
N ASN A 392 13.80 -10.84 -17.94
CA ASN A 392 13.19 -12.01 -18.61
C ASN A 392 11.84 -12.39 -17.98
N TYR A 393 11.28 -11.51 -17.14
CA TYR A 393 9.99 -11.74 -16.49
C TYR A 393 8.85 -11.37 -17.45
N ASP A 394 7.74 -12.10 -17.35
CA ASP A 394 6.48 -11.76 -17.99
C ASP A 394 5.62 -10.91 -17.04
N TYR A 395 5.64 -11.18 -15.73
CA TYR A 395 4.94 -10.40 -14.71
C TYR A 395 5.82 -10.15 -13.48
N VAL A 396 5.67 -8.97 -12.85
CA VAL A 396 6.30 -8.68 -11.56
C VAL A 396 5.31 -7.99 -10.62
N GLU A 397 5.05 -8.60 -9.46
CA GLU A 397 4.42 -7.93 -8.32
C GLU A 397 5.44 -7.04 -7.62
N VAL A 398 5.13 -5.76 -7.45
CA VAL A 398 6.06 -4.76 -6.95
C VAL A 398 5.48 -4.06 -5.73
N MET A 399 6.21 -4.10 -4.61
CA MET A 399 5.82 -3.44 -3.36
C MET A 399 6.97 -2.58 -2.83
N ALA A 400 6.69 -1.33 -2.47
CA ALA A 400 7.71 -0.40 -1.97
C ALA A 400 8.29 -0.81 -0.60
N CYS A 401 7.48 -1.44 0.26
CA CYS A 401 7.90 -1.89 1.58
C CYS A 401 8.54 -3.29 1.51
N PRO A 402 9.64 -3.54 2.24
CA PRO A 402 10.10 -4.91 2.55
C PRO A 402 8.96 -5.71 3.20
N SER A 403 8.84 -7.00 2.87
CA SER A 403 7.73 -7.89 3.26
C SER A 403 6.33 -7.43 2.81
N GLY A 404 6.23 -6.46 1.90
CA GLY A 404 4.96 -6.02 1.34
C GLY A 404 4.05 -5.31 2.34
N CYS A 405 2.73 -5.37 2.12
CA CYS A 405 1.74 -4.57 2.84
C CYS A 405 1.58 -4.95 4.33
N LEU A 406 1.92 -6.18 4.72
CA LEU A 406 1.89 -6.58 6.13
C LEU A 406 2.90 -5.82 6.98
N ASN A 407 4.01 -5.38 6.38
CA ASN A 407 5.01 -4.49 6.96
C ASN A 407 4.93 -3.07 6.35
N GLY A 408 3.71 -2.64 6.00
CA GLY A 408 3.46 -1.30 5.48
C GLY A 408 3.95 -0.21 6.43
N GLY A 409 4.42 0.91 5.87
CA GLY A 409 5.06 1.99 6.64
C GLY A 409 4.17 2.62 7.72
N ALA A 410 2.85 2.41 7.68
CA ALA A 410 1.87 2.96 8.61
C ALA A 410 1.13 1.88 9.43
N GLN A 411 1.69 0.67 9.47
CA GLN A 411 1.24 -0.40 10.37
C GLN A 411 1.67 -0.15 11.81
N ILE A 412 0.92 -0.70 12.76
CA ILE A 412 1.22 -0.61 14.19
C ILE A 412 2.63 -1.14 14.44
N ARG A 413 3.41 -0.37 15.19
CA ARG A 413 4.81 -0.71 15.50
C ARG A 413 4.87 -1.80 16.56
N PRO A 414 5.91 -2.65 16.54
CA PRO A 414 6.07 -3.68 17.56
C PRO A 414 6.25 -3.06 18.94
N GLN A 415 5.83 -3.81 19.97
CA GLN A 415 6.13 -3.49 21.37
C GLN A 415 7.62 -3.70 21.64
N ALA A 416 8.13 -3.13 22.74
CA ALA A 416 9.57 -3.10 23.04
C ALA A 416 10.24 -4.49 23.14
N ASP A 417 9.46 -5.55 23.38
CA ASP A 417 9.88 -6.94 23.52
C ASP A 417 9.84 -7.74 22.20
N THR A 418 9.32 -7.16 21.13
CA THR A 418 9.10 -7.83 19.85
C THR A 418 9.88 -7.14 18.75
N THR A 419 10.60 -7.89 17.92
CA THR A 419 11.27 -7.32 16.75
C THR A 419 10.28 -7.12 15.59
N LEU A 420 10.58 -6.20 14.67
CA LEU A 420 9.76 -5.99 13.47
C LEU A 420 9.61 -7.27 12.63
N LYS A 421 10.67 -8.07 12.56
CA LYS A 421 10.68 -9.36 11.83
C LYS A 421 9.73 -10.37 12.47
N GLU A 422 9.73 -10.48 13.79
CA GLU A 422 8.82 -11.38 14.52
C GLU A 422 7.37 -10.94 14.37
N LEU A 423 7.09 -9.63 14.47
CA LEU A 423 5.75 -9.09 14.21
C LEU A 423 5.28 -9.42 12.79
N THR A 424 6.13 -9.17 11.79
CA THR A 424 5.79 -9.45 10.38
C THR A 424 5.51 -10.94 10.18
N SER A 425 6.33 -11.83 10.75
CA SER A 425 6.12 -13.28 10.66
C SER A 425 4.82 -13.73 11.36
N LYS A 426 4.46 -13.11 12.49
CA LYS A 426 3.15 -13.36 13.14
C LYS A 426 1.99 -12.90 12.25
N LEU A 427 2.11 -11.75 11.60
CA LEU A 427 1.08 -11.24 10.69
C LEU A 427 0.92 -12.11 9.44
N GLU A 428 2.01 -12.61 8.87
CA GLU A 428 1.99 -13.57 7.77
C GLU A 428 1.25 -14.86 8.18
N SER A 429 1.61 -15.44 9.33
CA SER A 429 0.95 -16.64 9.87
C SER A 429 -0.56 -16.43 10.10
N LEU A 430 -0.93 -15.26 10.67
CA LEU A 430 -2.34 -14.91 10.84
C LEU A 430 -3.07 -14.78 9.51
N TYR A 431 -2.47 -14.09 8.53
CA TYR A 431 -3.02 -13.99 7.18
C TYR A 431 -3.24 -15.39 6.60
N ASP A 432 -2.23 -16.25 6.60
CA ASP A 432 -2.28 -17.60 6.04
C ASP A 432 -3.35 -18.50 6.68
N SER A 433 -3.64 -18.27 7.98
CA SER A 433 -4.68 -18.99 8.72
C SER A 433 -6.11 -18.63 8.32
N LEU A 434 -6.33 -17.52 7.62
CA LEU A 434 -7.66 -17.08 7.21
C LEU A 434 -8.23 -17.94 6.08
N PRO A 435 -9.57 -18.07 6.00
CA PRO A 435 -10.25 -18.71 4.88
C PRO A 435 -9.87 -18.06 3.54
N ILE A 436 -9.77 -18.89 2.51
CA ILE A 436 -9.44 -18.43 1.15
C ILE A 436 -10.70 -17.91 0.46
N GLU A 437 -10.60 -16.71 -0.12
CA GLU A 437 -11.55 -16.17 -1.10
C GLU A 437 -11.02 -16.47 -2.52
N VAL A 438 -11.88 -17.03 -3.35
CA VAL A 438 -11.61 -17.24 -4.78
C VAL A 438 -12.40 -16.19 -5.57
N PRO A 439 -11.75 -15.19 -6.19
CA PRO A 439 -12.42 -14.07 -6.84
C PRO A 439 -13.51 -14.49 -7.85
N GLU A 440 -13.25 -15.51 -8.65
CA GLU A 440 -14.16 -16.02 -9.69
C GLU A 440 -15.46 -16.59 -9.13
N ASN A 441 -15.43 -17.10 -7.90
CA ASN A 441 -16.58 -17.70 -7.21
C ASN A 441 -17.38 -16.69 -6.39
N CYS A 442 -16.93 -15.43 -6.34
CA CYS A 442 -17.56 -14.39 -5.54
C CYS A 442 -18.87 -13.91 -6.19
N LYS A 443 -20.01 -14.37 -5.67
CA LYS A 443 -21.35 -14.01 -6.19
C LYS A 443 -21.61 -12.49 -6.20
N ILE A 444 -21.11 -11.78 -5.20
CA ILE A 444 -21.21 -10.32 -5.12
C ILE A 444 -20.55 -9.67 -6.34
N VAL A 445 -19.33 -10.10 -6.66
CA VAL A 445 -18.55 -9.54 -7.77
C VAL A 445 -19.20 -9.87 -9.11
N GLN A 446 -19.72 -11.09 -9.27
CA GLN A 446 -20.49 -11.46 -10.47
C GLN A 446 -21.72 -10.56 -10.68
N GLU A 447 -22.45 -10.25 -9.60
CA GLU A 447 -23.59 -9.33 -9.67
C GLU A 447 -23.14 -7.89 -9.95
N LEU A 448 -22.02 -7.43 -9.38
CA LEU A 448 -21.44 -6.11 -9.69
C LEU A 448 -21.06 -6.00 -11.16
N TYR A 449 -20.43 -7.01 -11.74
CA TYR A 449 -20.14 -7.02 -13.19
C TYR A 449 -21.42 -6.90 -14.01
N LYS A 450 -22.45 -7.66 -13.67
CA LYS A 450 -23.71 -7.69 -14.43
C LYS A 450 -24.51 -6.39 -14.29
N SER A 451 -24.73 -5.93 -13.07
CA SER A 451 -25.71 -4.88 -12.76
C SER A 451 -25.10 -3.49 -12.69
N TRP A 452 -23.87 -3.36 -12.15
CA TRP A 452 -23.20 -2.07 -12.05
C TRP A 452 -22.30 -1.80 -13.25
N LEU A 453 -21.43 -2.74 -13.61
CA LEU A 453 -20.42 -2.55 -14.66
C LEU A 453 -20.93 -2.87 -16.07
N LEU A 454 -22.13 -3.44 -16.23
CA LEU A 454 -22.74 -3.76 -17.54
C LEU A 454 -21.95 -4.77 -18.37
N GLY A 455 -21.24 -5.69 -17.72
CA GLY A 455 -20.43 -6.73 -18.33
C GLY A 455 -18.95 -6.65 -17.95
N HIS A 456 -18.20 -7.70 -18.29
CA HIS A 456 -16.78 -7.82 -17.98
C HIS A 456 -15.88 -6.96 -18.87
N ASP A 457 -16.29 -6.68 -20.11
CA ASP A 457 -15.49 -5.96 -21.12
C ASP A 457 -16.21 -4.67 -21.59
N SER A 458 -17.05 -4.09 -20.74
CA SER A 458 -17.80 -2.89 -21.07
C SER A 458 -16.92 -1.63 -21.00
N ASP A 459 -17.32 -0.58 -21.72
CA ASP A 459 -16.69 0.74 -21.60
C ASP A 459 -16.76 1.27 -20.16
N LYS A 460 -17.84 0.95 -19.45
CA LYS A 460 -18.01 1.33 -18.04
C LYS A 460 -17.02 0.61 -17.14
N ALA A 461 -16.76 -0.68 -17.34
CA ALA A 461 -15.76 -1.43 -16.59
C ALA A 461 -14.37 -0.83 -16.79
N ASN A 462 -13.99 -0.54 -18.03
CA ASN A 462 -12.73 0.11 -18.36
C ASN A 462 -12.61 1.49 -17.67
N ALA A 463 -13.60 2.37 -17.83
CA ALA A 463 -13.55 3.72 -17.27
C ALA A 463 -13.52 3.75 -15.73
N VAL A 464 -14.17 2.79 -15.08
CA VAL A 464 -14.33 2.76 -13.62
C VAL A 464 -13.17 2.02 -12.95
N LEU A 465 -12.69 0.92 -13.53
CA LEU A 465 -11.72 0.02 -12.91
C LEU A 465 -10.28 0.24 -13.37
N HIS A 466 -10.04 1.03 -14.43
CA HIS A 466 -8.70 1.31 -14.95
C HIS A 466 -8.34 2.79 -14.81
N THR A 467 -7.04 3.07 -14.85
CA THR A 467 -6.43 4.40 -14.77
C THR A 467 -5.23 4.47 -15.69
N GLU A 468 -4.74 5.68 -15.90
CA GLU A 468 -3.49 5.96 -16.58
C GLU A 468 -2.47 6.56 -15.60
N TYR A 469 -1.20 6.58 -16.02
CA TYR A 469 -0.08 7.13 -15.25
C TYR A 469 0.67 8.13 -16.11
N HIS A 470 1.15 9.19 -15.48
CA HIS A 470 1.75 10.33 -16.19
C HIS A 470 3.13 10.65 -15.61
N ALA A 471 4.10 10.90 -16.50
CA ALA A 471 5.42 11.31 -16.07
C ALA A 471 5.35 12.68 -15.39
N VAL A 472 5.94 12.82 -14.22
CA VAL A 472 6.02 14.13 -13.55
C VAL A 472 7.16 14.92 -14.17
N GLU A 473 6.84 16.04 -14.80
CA GLU A 473 7.86 16.95 -15.32
C GLU A 473 8.69 17.50 -14.16
N LYS A 474 9.99 17.19 -14.17
CA LYS A 474 10.93 17.82 -13.26
C LYS A 474 11.07 19.28 -13.68
N MET A 475 10.56 20.20 -12.86
CA MET A 475 10.96 21.59 -12.94
C MET A 475 12.48 21.64 -12.68
N ASN A 476 13.28 21.67 -13.75
CA ASN A 476 14.68 22.02 -13.67
C ASN A 476 14.78 23.51 -13.32
N THR A 477 14.44 23.88 -12.09
CA THR A 477 14.91 25.12 -11.52
C THR A 477 16.37 24.87 -11.18
N ALA A 478 17.22 24.90 -12.20
CA ALA A 478 18.65 25.06 -12.05
C ALA A 478 18.87 26.42 -11.39
N LEU A 479 18.70 26.48 -10.06
CA LEU A 479 19.37 27.47 -9.25
C LEU A 479 20.85 27.13 -9.36
N ASN A 480 21.47 27.70 -10.40
CA ASN A 480 22.90 27.81 -10.57
C ASN A 480 23.46 28.60 -9.37
N ILE A 481 23.57 27.95 -8.22
CA ILE A 481 24.40 28.43 -7.13
C ILE A 481 25.82 28.01 -7.52
N LYS A 482 26.51 28.90 -8.22
CA LYS A 482 27.96 28.84 -8.35
C LYS A 482 28.53 29.04 -6.96
N TRP A 483 29.24 28.02 -6.46
CA TRP A 483 30.12 28.14 -5.29
C TRP A 483 31.36 28.96 -5.64
#